data_AF-A0A9D2QQ16-F1
#
_entry.id   AF-A0A9D2QQ16-F1
#
_cell.length_a   1.000
_cell.length_b   1.000
_cell.length_c   1.000
_cell.angle_alpha   90.00
_cell.angle_beta   90.00
_cell.angle_gamma   90.00
#
_symmetry.space_group_name_H-M   'P 1'
#
loop_
_entity.id
_entity.type
_entity.pdbx_description
1 polymer ?
#
loop_
_entity_poly.entity_id
_entity_poly.type
_entity_poly.pdbx_seq_one_letter_code
_entity_poly.pdbx_strand_id
1 'polypeptide(L)'
;MSGENKAHKKIRWSVFIPAFIVIGGGALLGIFRNEWLTASCSAIFTWSLKNFGWLYQLVAIFCLVMVAILTFSKLGNIRFGGKKAKAKYSFASWFAMTLTGGIATGCIVYGANEVMIYYGNIYGELDQLGITPLTAEAAQFGMGRVFYNWTFVPYAMYSIIGCAMAYIYFNKKEELSVAASLTPLFGQGVKKGFWRSLIDVVSIVALALGLSSNLGMGLAFVGTGLESAYGIKQGPVVWIVLFLIITASFILASVAGLDKGIKWLADGTSKIFYILLIFLFIAGPTVYILNMMNVGLGYWLDHFWTWGLDPYIVGGEALVTWWTMFDWACWIAYAPLMAIFFAMISYGRTIRQFMIINWIMPSVFGVLWFSVWSGTALNWQDLGSVDIVG
;
A
#
# COMPACT_ATOMS: atom_id res chain seq x y z
N MET A 1 6.71 20.26 26.62
CA MET A 1 6.40 19.41 27.79
C MET A 1 6.25 18.01 27.23
N SER A 2 7.13 17.04 27.48
CA SER A 2 7.91 16.70 28.67
C SER A 2 9.39 16.47 28.32
N GLY A 3 10.28 16.87 29.23
CA GLY A 3 11.62 16.29 29.31
C GLY A 3 11.50 14.86 29.81
N GLU A 4 11.23 13.92 28.90
CA GLU A 4 11.26 12.50 29.24
C GLU A 4 12.71 12.03 29.27
N ASN A 5 13.16 11.71 30.48
CA ASN A 5 14.22 10.75 30.77
C ASN A 5 14.32 9.72 29.64
N LYS A 6 15.48 9.66 28.96
CA LYS A 6 15.88 8.51 28.14
C LYS A 6 16.14 7.31 29.06
N ALA A 7 15.11 6.85 29.77
CA ALA A 7 15.13 5.51 30.35
C ALA A 7 15.21 4.57 29.15
N HIS A 8 16.29 3.80 29.04
CA HIS A 8 16.41 2.72 28.07
C HIS A 8 15.13 1.88 28.15
N LYS A 9 14.24 2.02 27.15
CA LYS A 9 13.02 1.22 27.09
C LYS A 9 13.45 -0.23 27.00
N LYS A 10 13.23 -0.99 28.08
CA LYS A 10 13.56 -2.42 28.13
C LYS A 10 12.78 -3.15 27.02
N ILE A 11 13.47 -4.06 26.34
CA ILE A 11 12.86 -4.92 25.33
C ILE A 11 11.70 -5.69 25.99
N ARG A 12 10.53 -5.68 25.34
CA ARG A 12 9.35 -6.45 25.77
C ARG A 12 9.49 -7.89 25.27
N TRP A 13 10.15 -8.73 26.05
CA TRP A 13 10.40 -10.13 25.71
C TRP A 13 9.13 -10.94 25.42
N SER A 14 8.01 -10.62 26.07
CA SER A 14 6.70 -11.24 25.81
C SER A 14 6.15 -10.99 24.40
N VAL A 15 6.72 -10.02 23.68
CA VAL A 15 6.38 -9.69 22.30
C VAL A 15 7.51 -10.10 21.36
N PHE A 16 8.76 -9.79 21.73
CA PHE A 16 9.92 -10.07 20.89
C PHE A 16 10.11 -11.57 20.62
N ILE A 17 10.04 -12.42 21.66
CA ILE A 17 10.31 -13.86 21.50
C ILE A 17 9.26 -14.53 20.60
N PRO A 18 7.93 -14.37 20.83
CA PRO A 18 6.94 -14.99 19.95
C PRO A 18 7.04 -14.49 18.51
N ALA A 19 7.22 -13.18 18.30
CA ALA A 19 7.38 -12.63 16.95
C ALA A 19 8.63 -13.19 16.26
N PHE A 20 9.76 -13.25 16.97
CA PHE A 20 11.01 -13.81 16.43
C PHE A 20 10.89 -15.30 16.10
N ILE A 21 10.20 -16.09 16.94
CA ILE A 21 9.96 -17.51 16.66
C ILE A 21 9.12 -17.69 15.40
N VAL A 22 8.06 -16.90 15.23
CA VAL A 22 7.19 -16.98 14.05
C VAL A 22 7.95 -16.58 12.79
N ILE A 23 8.63 -15.43 12.81
CA ILE A 23 9.35 -14.89 11.65
C ILE A 23 10.59 -15.76 11.32
N GLY A 24 11.42 -16.03 12.32
CA GLY A 24 12.64 -16.83 12.15
C GLY A 24 12.34 -18.30 11.84
N GLY A 25 11.31 -18.88 12.47
CA GLY A 25 10.83 -20.21 12.14
C GLY A 25 10.29 -20.28 10.72
N GLY A 26 9.51 -19.28 10.28
CA GLY A 26 9.05 -19.15 8.89
C GLY A 26 10.22 -19.05 7.89
N ALA A 27 11.24 -18.25 8.20
CA ALA A 27 12.44 -18.14 7.36
C ALA A 27 13.21 -19.47 7.26
N LEU A 28 13.40 -20.18 8.38
CA LEU A 28 14.05 -21.50 8.39
C LEU A 28 13.24 -22.52 7.60
N LEU A 29 11.91 -22.56 7.79
CA LEU A 29 11.02 -23.43 6.99
C LEU A 29 11.09 -23.08 5.50
N GLY A 30 11.19 -21.79 5.16
CA GLY A 30 11.36 -21.34 3.78
C GLY A 30 12.67 -21.82 3.14
N ILE A 31 13.74 -21.99 3.91
CA ILE A 31 15.03 -22.51 3.43
C ILE A 31 14.97 -24.03 3.21
N PHE A 32 14.37 -24.79 4.15
CA PHE A 32 14.42 -26.25 4.12
C PHE A 32 13.21 -26.90 3.43
N ARG A 33 12.06 -26.23 3.40
CA ARG A 33 10.74 -26.78 3.01
C ARG A 33 9.90 -25.73 2.29
N ASN A 34 10.51 -25.00 1.35
CA ASN A 34 9.87 -23.90 0.62
C ASN A 34 8.52 -24.28 0.00
N GLU A 35 8.48 -25.40 -0.74
CA GLU A 35 7.26 -25.85 -1.43
C GLU A 35 6.09 -26.07 -0.46
N TRP A 36 6.35 -26.70 0.68
CA TRP A 36 5.33 -26.93 1.71
C TRP A 36 4.85 -25.62 2.33
N LEU A 37 5.78 -24.70 2.63
CA LEU A 37 5.44 -23.39 3.19
C LEU A 37 4.57 -22.59 2.21
N THR A 38 4.98 -22.52 0.94
CA THR A 38 4.24 -21.83 -0.13
C THR A 38 2.86 -22.45 -0.32
N ALA A 39 2.74 -23.78 -0.43
CA ALA A 39 1.46 -24.46 -0.58
C ALA A 39 0.53 -24.21 0.62
N SER A 40 1.06 -24.26 1.84
CA SER A 40 0.27 -24.02 3.06
C SER A 40 -0.22 -22.58 3.15
N CYS A 41 0.66 -21.60 2.88
CA CYS A 41 0.30 -20.19 2.86
C CYS A 41 -0.74 -19.89 1.78
N SER A 42 -0.56 -20.42 0.57
CA SER A 42 -1.52 -20.26 -0.52
C SER A 42 -2.88 -20.88 -0.20
N ALA A 43 -2.91 -22.07 0.42
CA ALA A 43 -4.17 -22.69 0.82
C ALA A 43 -4.94 -21.85 1.85
N ILE A 44 -4.25 -21.34 2.87
CA ILE A 44 -4.85 -20.45 3.88
C ILE A 44 -5.33 -19.14 3.24
N PHE A 45 -4.52 -18.58 2.35
CA PHE A 45 -4.83 -17.35 1.63
C PHE A 45 -6.09 -17.51 0.77
N THR A 46 -6.12 -18.52 -0.10
CA THR A 46 -7.29 -18.82 -0.95
C THR A 46 -8.52 -19.13 -0.10
N TRP A 47 -8.39 -19.90 0.98
CA TRP A 47 -9.50 -20.16 1.89
C TRP A 47 -10.04 -18.86 2.50
N SER A 48 -9.18 -17.94 2.93
CA SER A 48 -9.59 -16.66 3.49
C SER A 48 -10.38 -15.85 2.48
N LEU A 49 -9.87 -15.73 1.25
CA LEU A 49 -10.52 -14.92 0.22
C LEU A 49 -11.85 -15.51 -0.26
N LYS A 50 -11.93 -16.85 -0.41
CA LYS A 50 -13.20 -17.50 -0.81
C LYS A 50 -14.28 -17.39 0.25
N ASN A 51 -13.95 -17.55 1.53
CA ASN A 51 -14.94 -17.57 2.61
C ASN A 51 -15.27 -16.17 3.16
N PHE A 52 -14.32 -15.24 3.10
CA PHE A 52 -14.46 -13.88 3.65
C PHE A 52 -14.39 -12.78 2.59
N GLY A 53 -14.45 -13.11 1.30
CA GLY A 53 -14.36 -12.11 0.23
C GLY A 53 -15.40 -11.00 0.33
N TRP A 54 -16.63 -11.35 0.70
CA TRP A 54 -17.71 -10.39 0.97
C TRP A 54 -17.31 -9.39 2.08
N LEU A 55 -16.58 -9.85 3.10
CA LEU A 55 -16.15 -9.03 4.22
C LEU A 55 -15.03 -8.07 3.80
N TYR A 56 -14.07 -8.53 3.00
CA TYR A 56 -13.03 -7.65 2.43
C TYR A 56 -13.65 -6.48 1.66
N GLN A 57 -14.60 -6.78 0.77
CA GLN A 57 -15.30 -5.78 -0.04
C GLN A 57 -16.12 -4.80 0.82
N LEU A 58 -16.91 -5.31 1.78
CA LEU A 58 -17.69 -4.45 2.67
C LEU A 58 -16.81 -3.56 3.55
N VAL A 59 -15.67 -4.07 4.04
CA VAL A 59 -14.72 -3.26 4.82
C VAL A 59 -14.14 -2.13 3.96
N ALA A 60 -13.73 -2.43 2.72
CA ALA A 60 -13.20 -1.43 1.80
C ALA A 60 -14.21 -0.30 1.53
N ILE A 61 -15.46 -0.64 1.19
CA ILE A 61 -16.53 0.33 0.95
C ILE A 61 -16.91 1.08 2.23
N PHE A 62 -16.99 0.40 3.37
CA PHE A 62 -17.26 1.04 4.65
C PHE A 62 -16.18 2.08 4.98
N CYS A 63 -14.90 1.75 4.81
CA CYS A 63 -13.80 2.69 5.03
C CYS A 63 -13.93 3.92 4.13
N LEU A 64 -14.25 3.73 2.84
CA LEU A 64 -14.46 4.83 1.89
C LEU A 64 -15.60 5.76 2.33
N VAL A 65 -16.77 5.20 2.64
CA VAL A 65 -17.93 5.98 3.11
C VAL A 65 -17.59 6.74 4.38
N MET A 66 -16.90 6.10 5.33
CA MET A 66 -16.52 6.73 6.60
C MET A 66 -15.54 7.88 6.42
N VAL A 67 -14.51 7.75 5.58
CA VAL A 67 -13.59 8.87 5.32
C VAL A 67 -14.30 10.02 4.60
N ALA A 68 -15.22 9.73 3.68
CA ALA A 68 -16.04 10.75 3.02
C ALA A 68 -16.88 11.53 4.05
N ILE A 69 -17.61 10.83 4.93
CA ILE A 69 -18.39 11.45 6.00
C ILE A 69 -17.51 12.31 6.91
N LEU A 70 -16.36 11.81 7.35
CA LEU A 70 -15.45 12.57 8.21
C LEU A 70 -14.87 13.81 7.52
N THR A 71 -14.58 13.72 6.22
CA THR A 71 -14.01 14.81 5.42
C THR A 71 -15.00 15.96 5.25
N PHE A 72 -16.23 15.64 4.84
CA PHE A 72 -17.23 16.64 4.44
C PHE A 72 -18.15 17.09 5.58
N SER A 73 -18.20 16.37 6.71
CA SER A 73 -19.02 16.77 7.86
C SER A 73 -18.33 17.82 8.76
N LYS A 74 -19.08 18.27 9.77
CA LYS A 74 -18.59 19.14 10.86
C LYS A 74 -17.48 18.47 11.68
N LEU A 75 -17.42 17.13 11.72
CA LEU A 75 -16.37 16.39 12.43
C LEU A 75 -14.98 16.65 11.83
N GLY A 76 -14.92 16.96 10.53
CA GLY A 76 -13.69 17.35 9.84
C GLY A 76 -12.97 18.56 10.44
N ASN A 77 -13.66 19.37 11.26
CA ASN A 77 -13.09 20.54 11.95
C ASN A 77 -12.38 20.21 13.27
N ILE A 78 -12.51 18.97 13.78
CA ILE A 78 -11.82 18.53 14.99
C ILE A 78 -10.31 18.57 14.74
N ARG A 79 -9.56 19.19 15.66
CA ARG A 79 -8.11 19.33 15.60
C ARG A 79 -7.42 18.32 16.50
N PHE A 80 -6.43 17.62 15.94
CA PHE A 80 -5.57 16.72 16.68
C PHE A 80 -4.71 17.47 17.70
N GLY A 81 -4.80 17.08 18.97
CA GLY A 81 -4.11 17.75 20.08
C GLY A 81 -4.86 18.94 20.69
N GLY A 82 -6.10 19.20 20.25
CA GLY A 82 -6.97 20.24 20.81
C GLY A 82 -6.97 21.55 20.03
N LYS A 83 -7.86 22.48 20.42
CA LYS A 83 -8.17 23.71 19.66
C LYS A 83 -6.96 24.64 19.43
N LYS A 84 -5.99 24.66 20.37
CA LYS A 84 -4.80 25.52 20.32
C LYS A 84 -3.57 24.83 19.71
N ALA A 85 -3.66 23.56 19.33
CA ALA A 85 -2.53 22.84 18.77
C ALA A 85 -2.12 23.45 17.41
N LYS A 86 -0.82 23.63 17.20
CA LYS A 86 -0.25 24.14 15.94
C LYS A 86 0.41 22.99 15.18
N ALA A 87 0.29 23.02 13.86
CA ALA A 87 0.88 22.00 13.00
C ALA A 87 2.40 21.97 13.17
N LYS A 88 2.96 20.77 13.34
CA LYS A 88 4.41 20.58 13.50
C LYS A 88 5.20 20.80 12.20
N TYR A 89 4.61 20.42 11.07
CA TYR A 89 5.23 20.48 9.75
C TYR A 89 4.43 21.39 8.82
N SER A 90 5.06 21.99 7.81
CA SER A 90 4.35 22.70 6.74
C SER A 90 3.46 21.73 5.93
N PHE A 91 2.48 22.25 5.20
CA PHE A 91 1.56 21.39 4.44
C PHE A 91 2.29 20.61 3.33
N ALA A 92 3.17 21.26 2.58
CA ALA A 92 3.98 20.63 1.54
C ALA A 92 4.94 19.57 2.10
N SER A 93 5.64 19.87 3.20
CA SER A 93 6.54 18.89 3.84
C SER A 93 5.76 17.70 4.39
N TRP A 94 4.56 17.92 4.91
CA TRP A 94 3.70 16.83 5.38
C TRP A 94 3.22 15.96 4.23
N PHE A 95 2.77 16.55 3.12
CA PHE A 95 2.40 15.79 1.93
C PHE A 95 3.57 14.95 1.42
N ALA A 96 4.76 15.53 1.28
CA ALA A 96 5.95 14.80 0.85
C ALA A 96 6.25 13.60 1.76
N MET A 97 6.22 13.79 3.09
CA MET A 97 6.42 12.68 4.04
C MET A 97 5.36 11.59 3.91
N THR A 98 4.08 11.97 3.77
CA THR A 98 2.99 11.01 3.55
C THR A 98 3.18 10.25 2.25
N LEU A 99 3.54 10.95 1.16
CA LEU A 99 3.73 10.35 -0.15
C LEU A 99 4.89 9.35 -0.14
N THR A 100 6.03 9.72 0.45
CA THR A 100 7.20 8.81 0.57
C THR A 100 6.96 7.64 1.51
N GLY A 101 6.11 7.82 2.52
CA GLY A 101 5.78 6.76 3.46
C GLY A 101 4.67 5.85 2.96
N GLY A 102 3.82 6.32 2.04
CA GLY A 102 2.63 5.62 1.55
C GLY A 102 2.77 5.02 0.15
N ILE A 103 3.64 5.55 -0.70
CA ILE A 103 3.94 4.94 -2.00
C ILE A 103 4.99 3.84 -1.78
N ALA A 104 4.59 2.61 -2.06
CA ALA A 104 5.42 1.42 -1.93
C ALA A 104 5.97 0.97 -3.28
N THR A 105 6.84 -0.05 -3.24
CA THR A 105 7.34 -0.82 -4.40
C THR A 105 6.21 -1.20 -5.38
N GLY A 106 5.02 -1.48 -4.86
CA GLY A 106 3.84 -1.82 -5.66
C GLY A 106 3.52 -0.80 -6.76
N CYS A 107 3.56 0.51 -6.50
CA CYS A 107 3.25 1.50 -7.54
C CYS A 107 4.23 1.45 -8.72
N ILE A 108 5.50 1.13 -8.48
CA ILE A 108 6.49 0.97 -9.54
C ILE A 108 6.21 -0.31 -10.32
N VAL A 109 6.01 -1.42 -9.61
CA VAL A 109 5.84 -2.76 -10.20
C VAL A 109 4.57 -2.85 -11.02
N TYR A 110 3.45 -2.42 -10.46
CA TYR A 110 2.14 -2.50 -11.10
C TYR A 110 1.83 -1.31 -12.00
N GLY A 111 2.71 -0.29 -12.03
CA GLY A 111 2.50 0.97 -12.77
C GLY A 111 2.10 0.78 -14.23
N ALA A 112 2.76 -0.15 -14.93
CA ALA A 112 2.36 -0.62 -16.25
C ALA A 112 1.82 -2.07 -16.22
N ASN A 113 2.39 -2.92 -15.37
CA ASN A 113 2.18 -4.36 -15.41
C ASN A 113 0.72 -4.78 -15.23
N GLU A 114 0.00 -4.20 -14.27
CA GLU A 114 -1.38 -4.63 -13.97
C GLU A 114 -2.34 -4.39 -15.13
N VAL A 115 -2.27 -3.21 -15.77
CA VAL A 115 -3.10 -2.90 -16.92
C VAL A 115 -2.77 -3.78 -18.12
N MET A 116 -1.48 -4.04 -18.36
CA MET A 116 -1.08 -4.92 -19.46
C MET A 116 -1.49 -6.38 -19.23
N ILE A 117 -1.51 -6.84 -17.98
CA ILE A 117 -2.04 -8.16 -17.62
C ILE A 117 -3.53 -8.25 -17.92
N TYR A 118 -4.33 -7.26 -17.47
CA TYR A 118 -5.76 -7.24 -17.79
C TYR A 118 -6.00 -7.12 -19.30
N TYR A 119 -5.24 -6.27 -19.98
CA TYR A 119 -5.36 -6.02 -21.41
C TYR A 119 -5.12 -7.31 -22.22
N GLY A 120 -4.11 -8.08 -21.84
CA GLY A 120 -3.75 -9.35 -22.46
C GLY A 120 -4.53 -10.57 -21.96
N ASN A 121 -5.31 -10.42 -20.89
CA ASN A 121 -5.97 -11.53 -20.20
C ASN A 121 -4.98 -12.64 -19.78
N ILE A 122 -3.81 -12.24 -19.26
CA ILE A 122 -2.67 -13.15 -19.02
C ILE A 122 -3.02 -14.30 -18.06
N TYR A 123 -3.88 -14.05 -17.07
CA TYR A 123 -4.28 -15.07 -16.09
C TYR A 123 -5.79 -15.40 -16.14
N GLY A 124 -6.51 -14.99 -17.19
CA GLY A 124 -7.94 -15.27 -17.37
C GLY A 124 -8.87 -14.28 -16.65
N GLU A 125 -8.41 -13.06 -16.36
CA GLU A 125 -9.19 -12.01 -15.68
C GLU A 125 -10.45 -11.55 -16.43
N LEU A 126 -10.46 -11.69 -17.76
CA LEU A 126 -11.57 -11.27 -18.63
C LEU A 126 -12.52 -12.41 -18.99
N ASP A 127 -12.17 -13.66 -18.67
CA ASP A 127 -12.88 -14.87 -19.14
C ASP A 127 -14.38 -14.87 -18.80
N GLN A 128 -14.75 -14.32 -17.64
CA GLN A 128 -16.13 -14.26 -17.16
C GLN A 128 -16.84 -12.93 -17.49
N LEU A 129 -16.13 -11.98 -18.07
CA LEU A 129 -16.64 -10.65 -18.38
C LEU A 129 -17.11 -10.51 -19.83
N GLY A 130 -16.78 -11.47 -20.70
CA GLY A 130 -17.09 -11.38 -22.13
C GLY A 130 -16.29 -10.31 -22.88
N ILE A 131 -15.24 -9.76 -22.25
CA ILE A 131 -14.36 -8.77 -22.85
C ILE A 131 -13.28 -9.51 -23.63
N THR A 132 -13.15 -9.19 -24.92
CA THR A 132 -12.11 -9.80 -25.76
C THR A 132 -10.74 -9.17 -25.43
N PRO A 133 -9.68 -9.96 -25.19
CA PRO A 133 -8.34 -9.44 -24.92
C PRO A 133 -7.80 -8.61 -26.10
N LEU A 134 -6.85 -7.72 -25.84
CA LEU A 134 -6.19 -6.87 -26.84
C LEU A 134 -7.18 -6.01 -27.66
N THR A 135 -8.28 -5.59 -27.04
CA THR A 135 -9.27 -4.69 -27.63
C THR A 135 -9.37 -3.38 -26.87
N ALA A 136 -9.95 -2.36 -27.51
CA ALA A 136 -10.20 -1.08 -26.84
C ALA A 136 -10.98 -1.25 -25.53
N GLU A 137 -11.94 -2.17 -25.46
CA GLU A 137 -12.69 -2.43 -24.23
C GLU A 137 -11.80 -3.01 -23.12
N ALA A 138 -10.89 -3.95 -23.45
CA ALA A 138 -9.93 -4.50 -22.50
C ALA A 138 -8.98 -3.42 -21.94
N ALA A 139 -8.54 -2.47 -22.79
CA ALA A 139 -7.70 -1.35 -22.36
C ALA A 139 -8.44 -0.43 -21.38
N GLN A 140 -9.71 -0.11 -21.68
CA GLN A 140 -10.59 0.69 -20.81
C GLN A 140 -10.82 0.00 -19.47
N PHE A 141 -11.13 -1.29 -19.51
CA PHE A 141 -11.31 -2.13 -18.34
C PHE A 141 -10.06 -2.13 -17.46
N GLY A 142 -8.88 -2.36 -18.05
CA GLY A 142 -7.62 -2.39 -17.32
C GLY A 142 -7.33 -1.07 -16.63
N MET A 143 -7.50 0.05 -17.34
CA MET A 143 -7.35 1.40 -16.78
C MET A 143 -8.34 1.69 -15.66
N GLY A 144 -9.60 1.27 -15.81
CA GLY A 144 -10.59 1.41 -14.74
C GLY A 144 -10.24 0.58 -13.50
N ARG A 145 -9.82 -0.68 -13.69
CA ARG A 145 -9.46 -1.59 -12.60
C ARG A 145 -8.26 -1.13 -11.81
N VAL A 146 -7.21 -0.65 -12.48
CA VAL A 146 -6.03 -0.15 -11.78
C VAL A 146 -6.36 1.08 -10.93
N PHE A 147 -7.26 1.96 -11.40
CA PHE A 147 -7.75 3.06 -10.56
C PHE A 147 -8.54 2.56 -9.36
N TYR A 148 -9.39 1.54 -9.52
CA TYR A 148 -10.11 0.93 -8.41
C TYR A 148 -9.16 0.40 -7.32
N ASN A 149 -8.12 -0.34 -7.72
CA ASN A 149 -7.20 -1.03 -6.81
C ASN A 149 -6.15 -0.11 -6.15
N TRP A 150 -5.81 1.04 -6.75
CA TRP A 150 -4.66 1.87 -6.31
C TRP A 150 -4.97 3.33 -5.96
N THR A 151 -6.24 3.73 -5.93
CA THR A 151 -6.61 5.14 -5.67
C THR A 151 -7.50 5.31 -4.44
N PHE A 152 -8.75 5.77 -4.59
CA PHE A 152 -9.53 6.29 -3.47
C PHE A 152 -9.93 5.25 -2.43
N VAL A 153 -10.20 4.01 -2.85
CA VAL A 153 -10.62 2.94 -1.94
C VAL A 153 -9.48 2.49 -1.01
N PRO A 154 -8.27 2.12 -1.49
CA PRO A 154 -7.19 1.69 -0.60
C PRO A 154 -6.74 2.79 0.37
N TYR A 155 -6.58 4.03 -0.10
CA TYR A 155 -6.15 5.12 0.77
C TYR A 155 -7.21 5.50 1.82
N ALA A 156 -8.48 5.16 1.60
CA ALA A 156 -9.51 5.31 2.63
C ALA A 156 -9.27 4.37 3.81
N MET A 157 -8.85 3.12 3.57
CA MET A 157 -8.54 2.15 4.63
C MET A 157 -7.39 2.63 5.52
N TYR A 158 -6.32 3.18 4.93
CA TYR A 158 -5.24 3.78 5.74
C TYR A 158 -5.68 5.03 6.47
N SER A 159 -6.45 5.89 5.82
CA SER A 159 -6.83 7.19 6.38
C SER A 159 -7.78 7.06 7.56
N ILE A 160 -8.73 6.11 7.52
CA ILE A 160 -9.66 5.95 8.64
C ILE A 160 -8.95 5.43 9.89
N ILE A 161 -8.07 4.43 9.75
CA ILE A 161 -7.33 3.87 10.88
C ILE A 161 -6.29 4.87 11.39
N GLY A 162 -5.60 5.60 10.51
CA GLY A 162 -4.68 6.67 10.88
C GLY A 162 -5.37 7.84 11.60
N CYS A 163 -6.57 8.22 11.15
CA CYS A 163 -7.37 9.24 11.82
C CYS A 163 -7.80 8.79 13.22
N ALA A 164 -8.25 7.54 13.37
CA ALA A 164 -8.61 6.97 14.66
C ALA A 164 -7.40 6.93 15.61
N MET A 165 -6.25 6.45 15.14
CA MET A 165 -4.99 6.42 15.90
C MET A 165 -4.57 7.82 16.35
N ALA A 166 -4.58 8.81 15.44
CA ALA A 166 -4.22 10.19 15.75
C ALA A 166 -5.17 10.80 16.79
N TYR A 167 -6.48 10.58 16.66
CA TYR A 167 -7.46 11.09 17.61
C TYR A 167 -7.30 10.45 19.00
N ILE A 168 -7.13 9.13 19.07
CA ILE A 168 -6.94 8.41 20.33
C ILE A 168 -5.64 8.85 21.01
N TYR A 169 -4.55 8.93 20.25
CA TYR A 169 -3.27 9.37 20.77
C TYR A 169 -3.31 10.82 21.27
N PHE A 170 -3.72 11.77 20.43
CA PHE A 170 -3.58 13.19 20.77
C PHE A 170 -4.75 13.78 21.56
N ASN A 171 -5.99 13.39 21.25
CA ASN A 171 -7.18 13.98 21.88
C ASN A 171 -7.64 13.18 23.09
N LYS A 172 -7.49 11.85 23.07
CA LYS A 172 -7.77 10.99 24.23
C LYS A 172 -6.55 10.78 25.13
N LYS A 173 -5.36 11.26 24.73
CA LYS A 173 -4.12 11.20 25.51
C LYS A 173 -3.73 9.76 25.87
N GLU A 174 -4.00 8.84 24.96
CA GLU A 174 -3.65 7.42 25.09
C GLU A 174 -2.23 7.15 24.58
N GLU A 175 -1.73 5.93 24.74
CA GLU A 175 -0.45 5.50 24.17
C GLU A 175 -0.52 5.39 22.64
N LEU A 176 0.55 5.75 21.93
CA LEU A 176 0.64 5.53 20.48
C LEU A 176 0.93 4.06 20.18
N SER A 177 -0.12 3.26 20.04
CA SER A 177 0.02 1.84 19.71
C SER A 177 -1.28 1.20 19.21
N VAL A 178 -1.16 0.08 18.50
CA VAL A 178 -2.31 -0.66 17.95
C VAL A 178 -3.28 -1.09 19.05
N ALA A 179 -2.83 -1.72 20.13
CA ALA A 179 -3.73 -2.11 21.21
C ALA A 179 -4.44 -0.91 21.86
N ALA A 180 -3.77 0.23 22.03
CA ALA A 180 -4.41 1.42 22.59
C ALA A 180 -5.50 1.98 21.67
N SER A 181 -5.35 1.86 20.35
CA SER A 181 -6.39 2.26 19.40
C SER A 181 -7.69 1.44 19.51
N LEU A 182 -7.62 0.25 20.12
CA LEU A 182 -8.75 -0.64 20.35
C LEU A 182 -9.49 -0.38 21.67
N THR A 183 -8.97 0.51 22.52
CA THR A 183 -9.57 0.88 23.82
C THR A 183 -11.04 1.33 23.73
N PRO A 184 -11.49 2.09 22.71
CA PRO A 184 -12.91 2.48 22.61
C PRO A 184 -13.87 1.31 22.44
N LEU A 185 -13.41 0.17 21.90
CA LEU A 185 -14.24 -1.02 21.64
C LEU A 185 -14.15 -2.04 22.78
N PHE A 186 -12.94 -2.27 23.29
CA PHE A 186 -12.67 -3.36 24.25
C PHE A 186 -12.31 -2.85 25.67
N GLY A 187 -12.36 -1.54 25.88
CA GLY A 187 -12.01 -0.91 27.15
C GLY A 187 -10.52 -0.99 27.48
N GLN A 188 -10.17 -0.60 28.70
CA GLN A 188 -8.77 -0.46 29.15
C GLN A 188 -8.02 -1.81 29.30
N GLY A 189 -8.76 -2.94 29.34
CA GLY A 189 -8.19 -4.29 29.48
C GLY A 189 -7.34 -4.73 28.29
N VAL A 190 -7.65 -4.24 27.08
CA VAL A 190 -6.92 -4.58 25.84
C VAL A 190 -5.46 -4.14 25.86
N LYS A 191 -5.14 -3.14 26.68
CA LYS A 191 -3.78 -2.61 26.85
C LYS A 191 -2.97 -3.36 27.91
N LYS A 192 -3.51 -4.41 28.52
CA LYS A 192 -2.87 -5.13 29.64
C LYS A 192 -2.64 -6.61 29.32
N GLY A 193 -1.61 -7.16 29.96
CA GLY A 193 -1.34 -8.60 30.03
C GLY A 193 -1.27 -9.30 28.67
N PHE A 194 -2.01 -10.41 28.57
CA PHE A 194 -2.05 -11.27 27.40
C PHE A 194 -2.53 -10.54 26.14
N TRP A 195 -3.67 -9.86 26.20
CA TRP A 195 -4.28 -9.20 25.03
C TRP A 195 -3.36 -8.18 24.38
N ARG A 196 -2.70 -7.35 25.20
CA ARG A 196 -1.70 -6.40 24.73
C ARG A 196 -0.54 -7.09 24.00
N SER A 197 -0.01 -8.15 24.61
CA SER A 197 1.11 -8.89 24.02
C SER A 197 0.69 -9.56 22.71
N LEU A 198 -0.49 -10.18 22.65
CA LEU A 198 -1.02 -10.80 21.44
C LEU A 198 -1.17 -9.81 20.29
N ILE A 199 -1.82 -8.66 20.53
CA ILE A 199 -2.03 -7.63 19.51
C ILE A 199 -0.69 -7.08 19.01
N ASP A 200 0.24 -6.83 19.91
CA ASP A 200 1.55 -6.31 19.53
C ASP A 200 2.40 -7.36 18.78
N VAL A 201 2.29 -8.65 19.13
CA VAL A 201 2.93 -9.76 18.40
C VAL A 201 2.38 -9.84 16.98
N VAL A 202 1.05 -9.89 16.83
CA VAL A 202 0.40 -9.93 15.51
C VAL A 202 0.80 -8.72 14.68
N SER A 203 0.84 -7.53 15.30
CA SER A 203 1.28 -6.30 14.63
C SER A 203 2.72 -6.41 14.14
N ILE A 204 3.66 -6.86 14.98
CA ILE A 204 5.08 -6.99 14.58
C ILE A 204 5.27 -8.06 13.51
N VAL A 205 4.55 -9.19 13.59
CA VAL A 205 4.61 -10.23 12.55
C VAL A 205 4.08 -9.70 11.22
N ALA A 206 2.92 -9.04 11.21
CA ALA A 206 2.36 -8.42 10.00
C ALA A 206 3.33 -7.39 9.40
N LEU A 207 3.95 -6.56 10.24
CA LEU A 207 4.98 -5.59 9.84
C LEU A 207 6.18 -6.25 9.17
N ALA A 208 6.76 -7.25 9.82
CA ALA A 208 7.98 -7.90 9.33
C ALA A 208 7.72 -8.67 8.03
N LEU A 209 6.60 -9.40 7.94
CA LEU A 209 6.23 -10.14 6.73
C LEU A 209 5.87 -9.20 5.58
N GLY A 210 5.15 -8.10 5.86
CA GLY A 210 4.89 -7.05 4.88
C GLY A 210 6.20 -6.52 4.30
N LEU A 211 7.09 -6.00 5.16
CA LEU A 211 8.37 -5.44 4.73
C LEU A 211 9.21 -6.45 3.92
N SER A 212 9.20 -7.72 4.33
CA SER A 212 9.90 -8.79 3.62
C SER A 212 9.30 -9.06 2.24
N SER A 213 7.97 -9.06 2.10
CA SER A 213 7.27 -9.21 0.83
C SER A 213 7.61 -8.06 -0.14
N ASN A 214 7.56 -6.81 0.32
CA ASN A 214 7.92 -5.65 -0.50
C ASN A 214 9.39 -5.66 -0.94
N LEU A 215 10.30 -6.11 -0.07
CA LEU A 215 11.70 -6.28 -0.42
C LEU A 215 11.86 -7.37 -1.50
N GLY A 216 11.21 -8.52 -1.33
CA GLY A 216 11.23 -9.60 -2.30
C GLY A 216 10.72 -9.16 -3.68
N MET A 217 9.58 -8.45 -3.71
CA MET A 217 9.03 -7.85 -4.93
C MET A 217 10.01 -6.87 -5.58
N GLY A 218 10.67 -6.02 -4.77
CA GLY A 218 11.67 -5.07 -5.27
C GLY A 218 12.91 -5.76 -5.84
N LEU A 219 13.40 -6.82 -5.19
CA LEU A 219 14.53 -7.62 -5.69
C LEU A 219 14.20 -8.28 -7.02
N ALA A 220 13.01 -8.87 -7.15
CA ALA A 220 12.53 -9.47 -8.39
C ALA A 220 12.40 -8.41 -9.50
N PHE A 221 11.86 -7.23 -9.20
CA PHE A 221 11.70 -6.15 -10.16
C PHE A 221 13.04 -5.58 -10.66
N VAL A 222 14.01 -5.36 -9.77
CA VAL A 222 15.36 -4.95 -10.19
C VAL A 222 16.03 -6.08 -10.99
N GLY A 223 15.84 -7.33 -10.56
CA GLY A 223 16.33 -8.50 -11.28
C GLY A 223 15.79 -8.58 -12.72
N THR A 224 14.48 -8.40 -12.93
CA THR A 224 13.86 -8.45 -14.27
C THR A 224 14.37 -7.30 -15.13
N GLY A 225 14.53 -6.11 -14.54
CA GLY A 225 15.11 -4.96 -15.23
C GLY A 225 16.56 -5.19 -15.66
N LEU A 226 17.39 -5.81 -14.81
CA LEU A 226 18.78 -6.15 -15.15
C LEU A 226 18.87 -7.20 -16.26
N GLU A 227 18.00 -8.20 -16.22
CA GLU A 227 17.93 -9.24 -17.25
C GLU A 227 17.49 -8.65 -18.59
N SER A 228 16.44 -7.83 -18.59
CA SER A 228 15.91 -7.18 -19.80
C SER A 228 16.88 -6.15 -20.40
N ALA A 229 17.51 -5.30 -19.58
CA ALA A 229 18.34 -4.20 -20.07
C ALA A 229 19.80 -4.61 -20.35
N TYR A 230 20.34 -5.57 -19.60
CA TYR A 230 21.77 -5.91 -19.63
C TYR A 230 22.04 -7.42 -19.85
N GLY A 231 21.01 -8.24 -20.00
CA GLY A 231 21.17 -9.70 -20.17
C GLY A 231 21.66 -10.44 -18.93
N ILE A 232 21.64 -9.80 -17.74
CA ILE A 232 22.08 -10.40 -16.49
C ILE A 232 20.95 -11.29 -15.95
N LYS A 233 21.05 -12.60 -16.17
CA LYS A 233 20.03 -13.56 -15.73
C LYS A 233 19.75 -13.47 -14.23
N GLN A 234 18.47 -13.55 -13.88
CA GLN A 234 18.09 -13.65 -12.48
C GLN A 234 18.48 -14.98 -11.84
N GLY A 235 18.63 -14.93 -10.52
CA GLY A 235 18.88 -16.10 -9.69
C GLY A 235 19.35 -15.73 -8.29
N PRO A 236 19.61 -16.75 -7.44
CA PRO A 236 19.97 -16.54 -6.04
C PRO A 236 21.17 -15.60 -5.84
N VAL A 237 22.17 -15.67 -6.73
CA VAL A 237 23.37 -14.81 -6.66
C VAL A 237 23.00 -13.33 -6.84
N VAL A 238 22.21 -13.00 -7.87
CA VAL A 238 21.77 -11.63 -8.13
C VAL A 238 20.92 -11.11 -6.96
N TRP A 239 19.99 -11.91 -6.46
CA TRP A 239 19.15 -11.52 -5.32
C TRP A 239 19.95 -11.30 -4.04
N ILE A 240 20.95 -12.13 -3.74
CA ILE A 240 21.84 -11.95 -2.58
C ILE A 240 22.67 -10.67 -2.73
N VAL A 241 23.24 -10.42 -3.90
CA VAL A 241 24.03 -9.19 -4.16
C VAL A 241 23.16 -7.95 -4.00
N LEU A 242 21.97 -7.93 -4.61
CA LEU A 242 21.02 -6.83 -4.47
C LEU A 242 20.58 -6.64 -3.02
N PHE A 243 20.30 -7.73 -2.30
CA PHE A 243 19.96 -7.71 -0.88
C PHE A 243 21.08 -7.08 -0.03
N LEU A 244 22.34 -7.45 -0.27
CA LEU A 244 23.49 -6.89 0.43
C LEU A 244 23.65 -5.39 0.13
N ILE A 245 23.48 -4.97 -1.13
CA ILE A 245 23.55 -3.55 -1.52
C ILE A 245 22.46 -2.73 -0.82
N ILE A 246 21.21 -3.21 -0.84
CA ILE A 246 20.08 -2.52 -0.20
C ILE A 246 20.28 -2.46 1.31
N THR A 247 20.71 -3.57 1.92
CA THR A 247 20.96 -3.65 3.36
C THR A 247 22.11 -2.73 3.78
N ALA A 248 23.23 -2.72 3.05
CA ALA A 248 24.34 -1.81 3.31
C ALA A 248 23.90 -0.34 3.19
N SER A 249 23.12 0.00 2.15
CA SER A 249 22.57 1.35 1.97
C SER A 249 21.67 1.76 3.14
N PHE A 250 20.81 0.85 3.61
CA PHE A 250 19.96 1.09 4.78
C PHE A 250 20.76 1.25 6.07
N ILE A 251 21.77 0.42 6.31
CA ILE A 251 22.65 0.51 7.47
C ILE A 251 23.40 1.84 7.48
N LEU A 252 24.00 2.23 6.35
CA LEU A 252 24.70 3.52 6.21
C LEU A 252 23.76 4.70 6.49
N ALA A 253 22.55 4.67 5.94
CA ALA A 253 21.54 5.71 6.21
C ALA A 253 21.12 5.75 7.69
N SER A 254 21.00 4.58 8.33
CA SER A 254 20.61 4.48 9.74
C SER A 254 21.71 4.97 10.69
N VAL A 255 22.97 4.63 10.40
CA VAL A 255 24.14 5.04 11.20
C VAL A 255 24.42 6.55 11.07
N ALA A 256 24.13 7.16 9.91
CA ALA A 256 24.23 8.61 9.70
C ALA A 256 23.22 9.45 10.54
N GLY A 257 22.36 8.78 11.31
CA GLY A 257 21.33 9.37 12.16
C GLY A 257 19.96 9.14 11.53
N LEU A 258 19.16 8.28 12.17
CA LEU A 258 17.86 7.80 11.70
C LEU A 258 16.97 8.93 11.12
N ASP A 259 16.87 10.06 11.83
CA ASP A 259 16.04 11.19 11.40
C ASP A 259 16.56 11.90 10.14
N LYS A 260 17.88 12.00 9.96
CA LYS A 260 18.49 12.64 8.78
C LYS A 260 18.55 11.67 7.59
N GLY A 261 18.91 10.41 7.84
CA GLY A 261 19.02 9.37 6.82
C GLY A 261 17.68 9.01 6.20
N ILE A 262 16.66 8.76 7.04
CA ILE A 262 15.30 8.48 6.55
C ILE A 262 14.77 9.68 5.75
N LYS A 263 14.96 10.90 6.25
CA LYS A 263 14.51 12.09 5.53
C LYS A 263 15.21 12.24 4.18
N TRP A 264 16.52 12.03 4.12
CA TRP A 264 17.27 12.13 2.86
C TRP A 264 16.82 11.07 1.84
N LEU A 265 16.66 9.82 2.28
CA LEU A 265 16.14 8.75 1.43
C LEU A 265 14.72 9.07 0.94
N ALA A 266 13.83 9.49 1.82
CA ALA A 266 12.47 9.88 1.47
C ALA A 266 12.43 11.03 0.44
N ASP A 267 13.17 12.12 0.71
CA ASP A 267 13.24 13.28 -0.19
C ASP A 267 13.84 12.89 -1.56
N GLY A 268 14.84 12.00 -1.57
CA GLY A 268 15.45 11.46 -2.79
C GLY A 268 14.48 10.61 -3.60
N THR A 269 13.81 9.65 -2.96
CA THR A 269 12.82 8.79 -3.60
C THR A 269 11.68 9.61 -4.22
N SER A 270 11.10 10.56 -3.48
CA SER A 270 10.06 11.45 -4.04
C SER A 270 10.50 12.18 -5.29
N LYS A 271 11.72 12.73 -5.29
CA LYS A 271 12.26 13.45 -6.45
C LYS A 271 12.41 12.52 -7.66
N ILE A 272 12.92 11.31 -7.46
CA ILE A 272 13.04 10.32 -8.53
C ILE A 272 11.67 10.00 -9.12
N PHE A 273 10.66 9.77 -8.29
CA PHE A 273 9.29 9.52 -8.75
C PHE A 273 8.74 10.67 -9.58
N TYR A 274 8.87 11.92 -9.13
CA TYR A 274 8.42 13.08 -9.90
C TYR A 274 9.18 13.25 -11.22
N ILE A 275 10.51 13.04 -11.21
CA ILE A 275 11.32 13.14 -12.42
C ILE A 275 10.89 12.09 -13.43
N LEU A 276 10.75 10.81 -13.01
CA LEU A 276 10.33 9.73 -13.90
C LEU A 276 8.93 9.96 -14.45
N LEU A 277 7.99 10.39 -13.60
CA LEU A 277 6.62 10.69 -14.00
C LEU A 277 6.58 11.81 -15.05
N ILE A 278 7.25 12.93 -14.79
CA ILE A 278 7.29 14.08 -15.70
C ILE A 278 8.01 13.72 -16.99
N PHE A 279 9.14 13.02 -16.90
CA PHE A 279 9.90 12.57 -18.05
C PHE A 279 9.04 11.70 -18.97
N LEU A 280 8.42 10.64 -18.44
CA LEU A 280 7.61 9.74 -19.24
C LEU A 280 6.33 10.40 -19.76
N PHE A 281 5.74 11.34 -19.02
CA PHE A 281 4.61 12.13 -19.51
C PHE A 281 4.95 12.99 -20.73
N ILE A 282 6.16 13.56 -20.77
CA ILE A 282 6.64 14.41 -21.88
C ILE A 282 7.17 13.56 -23.03
N ALA A 283 7.94 12.51 -22.74
CA ALA A 283 8.56 11.64 -23.74
C ALA A 283 7.58 10.62 -24.33
N GLY A 284 6.55 10.25 -23.58
CA GLY A 284 5.48 9.35 -23.98
C GLY A 284 4.36 10.07 -24.74
N PRO A 285 3.27 9.34 -25.07
CA PRO A 285 2.17 9.87 -25.86
C PRO A 285 1.23 10.74 -25.00
N THR A 286 1.66 11.96 -24.66
CA THR A 286 1.00 12.86 -23.69
C THR A 286 -0.52 12.98 -23.88
N VAL A 287 -0.98 13.18 -25.13
CA VAL A 287 -2.41 13.33 -25.43
C VAL A 287 -3.17 12.03 -25.21
N TYR A 288 -2.59 10.89 -25.60
CA TYR A 288 -3.17 9.58 -25.35
C TYR A 288 -3.28 9.29 -23.85
N ILE A 289 -2.22 9.59 -23.08
CA ILE A 289 -2.22 9.46 -21.61
C ILE A 289 -3.39 10.23 -20.99
N LEU A 290 -3.57 11.50 -21.37
CA LEU A 290 -4.65 12.34 -20.82
C LEU A 290 -6.04 11.86 -21.24
N ASN A 291 -6.20 11.42 -22.50
CA ASN A 291 -7.47 10.87 -22.98
C ASN A 291 -7.80 9.56 -22.28
N MET A 292 -6.83 8.65 -22.18
CA MET A 292 -6.99 7.34 -21.55
C MET A 292 -7.21 7.46 -20.03
N MET A 293 -6.63 8.47 -19.38
CA MET A 293 -6.97 8.82 -17.99
C MET A 293 -8.46 9.12 -17.83
N ASN A 294 -9.03 9.98 -18.69
CA ASN A 294 -10.46 10.33 -18.62
C ASN A 294 -11.35 9.11 -18.88
N VAL A 295 -10.97 8.29 -19.86
CA VAL A 295 -11.68 7.05 -20.20
C VAL A 295 -11.65 6.06 -19.04
N GLY A 296 -10.49 5.82 -18.43
CA GLY A 296 -10.36 4.94 -17.27
C GLY A 296 -11.15 5.45 -16.06
N LEU A 297 -11.19 6.77 -15.82
CA LEU A 297 -12.00 7.36 -14.77
C LEU A 297 -13.51 7.14 -15.02
N GLY A 298 -13.98 7.36 -16.24
CA GLY A 298 -15.37 7.10 -16.62
C GLY A 298 -15.74 5.63 -16.43
N TYR A 299 -14.92 4.73 -16.99
CA TYR A 299 -15.13 3.29 -16.89
C TYR A 299 -15.15 2.82 -15.43
N TRP A 300 -14.22 3.31 -14.61
CA TRP A 300 -14.19 3.00 -13.18
C TRP A 300 -15.45 3.48 -12.45
N LEU A 301 -15.90 4.71 -12.70
CA LEU A 301 -17.08 5.27 -12.03
C LEU A 301 -18.37 4.51 -12.40
N ASP A 302 -18.51 4.09 -13.66
CA ASP A 302 -19.66 3.32 -14.13
C ASP A 302 -19.74 1.94 -13.45
N HIS A 303 -18.60 1.32 -13.20
CA HIS A 303 -18.51 -0.04 -12.63
C HIS A 303 -18.26 -0.05 -11.12
N PHE A 304 -18.13 1.12 -10.48
CA PHE A 304 -17.63 1.28 -9.12
C PHE A 304 -18.33 0.37 -8.09
N TRP A 305 -19.66 0.36 -8.10
CA TRP A 305 -20.45 -0.38 -7.12
C TRP A 305 -20.40 -1.88 -7.36
N THR A 306 -20.50 -2.32 -8.62
CA THR A 306 -20.43 -3.73 -8.97
C THR A 306 -19.07 -4.29 -8.56
N TRP A 307 -17.98 -3.60 -8.89
CA TRP A 307 -16.63 -4.05 -8.51
C TRP A 307 -16.37 -4.03 -7.01
N GLY A 308 -16.99 -3.10 -6.28
CA GLY A 308 -16.81 -2.97 -4.84
C GLY A 308 -17.72 -3.81 -3.97
N LEU A 309 -18.70 -4.49 -4.55
CA LEU A 309 -19.63 -5.35 -3.82
C LEU A 309 -19.61 -6.79 -4.32
N ASP A 310 -19.03 -7.05 -5.49
CA ASP A 310 -18.81 -8.40 -5.99
C ASP A 310 -17.53 -9.00 -5.41
N PRO A 311 -17.60 -10.10 -4.64
CA PRO A 311 -16.40 -10.78 -4.17
C PRO A 311 -15.75 -11.66 -5.25
N TYR A 312 -16.46 -12.13 -6.28
CA TYR A 312 -15.95 -12.89 -7.44
C TYR A 312 -17.08 -13.56 -8.26
N ILE A 313 -18.36 -13.34 -7.92
CA ILE A 313 -19.51 -14.00 -8.52
C ILE A 313 -19.74 -13.53 -9.96
N VAL A 314 -19.46 -12.25 -10.25
CA VAL A 314 -19.62 -11.66 -11.58
C VAL A 314 -18.29 -11.57 -12.30
N GLY A 315 -17.25 -11.07 -11.62
CA GLY A 315 -15.93 -10.86 -12.21
C GLY A 315 -15.06 -12.12 -12.30
N GLY A 316 -15.43 -13.20 -11.61
CA GLY A 316 -14.65 -14.43 -11.56
C GLY A 316 -13.49 -14.41 -10.57
N GLU A 317 -13.01 -15.61 -10.23
CA GLU A 317 -11.94 -15.78 -9.24
C GLU A 317 -10.60 -15.19 -9.73
N ALA A 318 -10.23 -15.41 -11.00
CA ALA A 318 -8.97 -14.92 -11.58
C ALA A 318 -8.80 -13.41 -11.39
N LEU A 319 -9.86 -12.64 -11.67
CA LEU A 319 -9.86 -11.19 -11.48
C LEU A 319 -10.02 -10.82 -10.01
N VAL A 320 -11.14 -11.16 -9.37
CA VAL A 320 -11.52 -10.50 -8.12
C VAL A 320 -10.75 -11.06 -6.92
N THR A 321 -10.45 -12.37 -6.93
CA THR A 321 -9.69 -13.00 -5.83
C THR A 321 -8.22 -12.63 -5.87
N TRP A 322 -7.59 -12.70 -7.04
CA TRP A 322 -6.14 -12.53 -7.16
C TRP A 322 -5.68 -11.09 -7.41
N TRP A 323 -6.61 -10.17 -7.66
CA TRP A 323 -6.32 -8.74 -7.75
C TRP A 323 -7.01 -7.96 -6.63
N THR A 324 -8.30 -7.64 -6.78
CA THR A 324 -8.98 -6.73 -5.86
C THR A 324 -8.96 -7.18 -4.40
N MET A 325 -9.29 -8.45 -4.10
CA MET A 325 -9.28 -8.94 -2.73
C MET A 325 -7.87 -9.23 -2.19
N PHE A 326 -6.95 -9.66 -3.06
CA PHE A 326 -5.52 -9.76 -2.72
C PHE A 326 -4.97 -8.39 -2.30
N ASP A 327 -5.28 -7.34 -3.06
CA ASP A 327 -4.90 -5.98 -2.76
C ASP A 327 -5.54 -5.55 -1.43
N TRP A 328 -6.84 -5.75 -1.23
CA TRP A 328 -7.49 -5.46 0.06
C TRP A 328 -6.81 -6.14 1.24
N ALA A 329 -6.42 -7.40 1.11
CA ALA A 329 -5.67 -8.10 2.15
C ALA A 329 -4.31 -7.42 2.42
N CYS A 330 -3.59 -7.01 1.37
CA CYS A 330 -2.33 -6.28 1.50
C CYS A 330 -2.54 -4.91 2.16
N TRP A 331 -3.47 -4.09 1.68
CA TRP A 331 -3.78 -2.79 2.25
C TRP A 331 -4.23 -2.92 3.71
N ILE A 332 -5.09 -3.88 4.07
CA ILE A 332 -5.51 -4.09 5.46
C ILE A 332 -4.33 -4.50 6.35
N ALA A 333 -3.47 -5.41 5.89
CA ALA A 333 -2.31 -5.88 6.66
C ALA A 333 -1.33 -4.75 7.00
N TYR A 334 -1.18 -3.77 6.10
CA TYR A 334 -0.31 -2.61 6.30
C TYR A 334 -0.95 -1.45 7.08
N ALA A 335 -2.27 -1.42 7.22
CA ALA A 335 -2.99 -0.29 7.82
C ALA A 335 -2.51 0.06 9.24
N PRO A 336 -2.18 -0.88 10.15
CA PRO A 336 -1.67 -0.55 11.48
C PRO A 336 -0.33 0.22 11.45
N LEU A 337 0.57 -0.12 10.52
CA LEU A 337 1.85 0.58 10.35
C LEU A 337 1.61 2.02 9.94
N MET A 338 0.81 2.17 8.88
CA MET A 338 0.51 3.46 8.28
C MET A 338 -0.24 4.35 9.26
N ALA A 339 -1.12 3.77 10.08
CA ALA A 339 -1.85 4.52 11.09
C ALA A 339 -0.94 5.16 12.14
N ILE A 340 0.08 4.42 12.62
CA ILE A 340 1.08 4.96 13.55
C ILE A 340 1.88 6.07 12.87
N PHE A 341 2.38 5.83 11.65
CA PHE A 341 3.14 6.82 10.88
C PHE A 341 2.34 8.10 10.65
N PHE A 342 1.12 7.99 10.12
CA PHE A 342 0.23 9.14 9.88
C PHE A 342 -0.13 9.88 11.16
N ALA A 343 -0.33 9.18 12.27
CA ALA A 343 -0.54 9.81 13.56
C ALA A 343 0.67 10.65 13.99
N MET A 344 1.89 10.13 13.89
CA MET A 344 3.11 10.84 14.32
C MET A 344 3.32 12.19 13.59
N ILE A 345 2.90 12.27 12.32
CA ILE A 345 3.12 13.46 11.49
C ILE A 345 1.93 14.42 11.40
N SER A 346 0.80 14.11 12.07
CA SER A 346 -0.46 14.87 11.94
C SER A 346 -0.82 15.78 13.12
N TYR A 347 0.04 15.90 14.14
CA TYR A 347 -0.23 16.77 15.29
C TYR A 347 -0.60 18.20 14.87
N GLY A 348 -1.66 18.75 15.48
CA GLY A 348 -2.13 20.10 15.20
C GLY A 348 -2.89 20.26 13.89
N ARG A 349 -3.13 19.19 13.12
CA ARG A 349 -3.97 19.19 11.92
C ARG A 349 -5.43 18.92 12.25
N THR A 350 -6.33 19.37 11.39
CA THR A 350 -7.74 18.95 11.48
C THR A 350 -7.96 17.61 10.80
N ILE A 351 -9.04 16.90 11.17
CA ILE A 351 -9.44 15.66 10.49
C ILE A 351 -9.59 15.89 8.97
N ARG A 352 -10.19 17.01 8.54
CA ARG A 352 -10.32 17.31 7.10
C ARG A 352 -8.96 17.47 6.42
N GLN A 353 -8.03 18.20 7.03
CA GLN A 353 -6.66 18.33 6.49
C GLN A 353 -5.96 16.97 6.41
N PHE A 354 -6.20 16.11 7.40
CA PHE A 354 -5.69 14.75 7.43
C PHE A 354 -6.22 13.89 6.29
N MET A 355 -7.53 13.95 6.02
CA MET A 355 -8.12 13.21 4.90
C MET A 355 -7.62 13.75 3.56
N ILE A 356 -7.48 15.07 3.39
CA ILE A 356 -6.93 15.65 2.15
C ILE A 356 -5.50 15.12 1.86
N ILE A 357 -4.64 15.04 2.88
CA ILE A 357 -3.24 14.61 2.72
C ILE A 357 -3.08 13.10 2.57
N ASN A 358 -3.86 12.30 3.29
CA ASN A 358 -3.63 10.85 3.37
C ASN A 358 -4.61 10.04 2.51
N TRP A 359 -5.73 10.64 2.08
CA TRP A 359 -6.72 10.00 1.21
C TRP A 359 -6.74 10.63 -0.17
N ILE A 360 -7.06 11.93 -0.28
CA ILE A 360 -7.35 12.56 -1.58
C ILE A 360 -6.08 12.73 -2.42
N MET A 361 -5.04 13.40 -1.88
CA MET A 361 -3.85 13.68 -2.68
C MET A 361 -3.07 12.44 -3.15
N PRO A 362 -2.87 11.39 -2.32
CA PRO A 362 -2.23 10.16 -2.78
C PRO A 362 -3.07 9.43 -3.84
N SER A 363 -4.41 9.48 -3.74
CA SER A 363 -5.30 8.91 -4.76
C SER A 363 -5.17 9.64 -6.10
N VAL A 364 -5.13 10.97 -6.08
CA VAL A 364 -4.91 11.78 -7.29
C VAL A 364 -3.53 11.52 -7.88
N PHE A 365 -2.49 11.40 -7.04
CA PHE A 365 -1.17 10.99 -7.50
C PHE A 365 -1.21 9.62 -8.16
N GLY A 366 -1.93 8.66 -7.57
CA GLY A 366 -2.14 7.33 -8.15
C GLY A 366 -2.76 7.40 -9.54
N VAL A 367 -3.88 8.12 -9.70
CA VAL A 367 -4.52 8.31 -11.02
C VAL A 367 -3.51 8.82 -12.05
N LEU A 368 -2.72 9.84 -11.72
CA LEU A 368 -1.70 10.39 -12.62
C LEU A 368 -0.59 9.39 -12.93
N TRP A 369 -0.08 8.71 -11.90
CA TRP A 369 0.99 7.73 -12.04
C TRP A 369 0.59 6.59 -12.97
N PHE A 370 -0.53 5.92 -12.68
CA PHE A 370 -0.99 4.80 -13.49
C PHE A 370 -1.41 5.25 -14.89
N SER A 371 -1.97 6.45 -15.05
CA SER A 371 -2.27 7.00 -16.38
C SER A 371 -1.02 7.17 -17.24
N VAL A 372 0.07 7.71 -16.67
CA VAL A 372 1.33 7.90 -17.41
C VAL A 372 1.95 6.56 -17.77
N TRP A 373 2.10 5.65 -16.80
CA TRP A 373 2.79 4.38 -17.02
C TRP A 373 1.96 3.40 -17.86
N SER A 374 0.72 3.11 -17.44
CA SER A 374 -0.15 2.18 -18.17
C SER A 374 -0.62 2.75 -19.50
N GLY A 375 -0.92 4.05 -19.57
CA GLY A 375 -1.31 4.69 -20.84
C GLY A 375 -0.18 4.69 -21.87
N THR A 376 1.08 4.87 -21.44
CA THR A 376 2.23 4.73 -22.35
C THR A 376 2.40 3.28 -22.79
N ALA A 377 2.32 2.32 -21.87
CA ALA A 377 2.47 0.90 -22.18
C ALA A 377 1.41 0.40 -23.18
N LEU A 378 0.14 0.73 -22.95
CA LEU A 378 -0.97 0.43 -23.86
C LEU A 378 -0.72 1.00 -25.26
N ASN A 379 -0.34 2.29 -25.34
CA ASN A 379 -0.09 2.92 -26.63
C ASN A 379 1.07 2.27 -27.39
N TRP A 380 2.16 1.93 -26.69
CA TRP A 380 3.32 1.28 -27.30
C TRP A 380 3.04 -0.15 -27.73
N GLN A 381 2.23 -0.90 -26.96
CA GLN A 381 1.73 -2.22 -27.36
C GLN A 381 0.87 -2.11 -28.62
N ASP A 382 -0.12 -1.21 -28.63
CA ASP A 382 -1.08 -1.04 -29.73
C ASP A 382 -0.40 -0.62 -31.03
N LEU A 383 0.66 0.19 -30.94
CA LEU A 383 1.47 0.60 -32.08
C LEU A 383 2.49 -0.47 -32.52
N GLY A 384 2.64 -1.57 -31.79
CA GLY A 384 3.67 -2.57 -32.02
C GLY A 384 5.09 -2.05 -31.80
N SER A 385 5.25 -0.99 -31.00
CA SER A 385 6.57 -0.41 -30.69
C SER A 385 7.36 -1.28 -29.72
N VAL A 386 6.67 -1.95 -28.80
CA VAL A 386 7.21 -2.91 -27.85
C VAL A 386 6.13 -3.98 -27.64
N ASP A 387 6.54 -5.25 -27.56
CA ASP A 387 5.65 -6.33 -27.13
C ASP A 387 5.85 -6.61 -25.64
N ILE A 388 4.85 -6.19 -24.85
CA ILE A 388 4.80 -6.24 -23.39
C ILE A 388 3.92 -7.40 -22.94
N VAL A 389 2.87 -7.72 -23.70
CA VAL A 389 1.89 -8.77 -23.36
C VAL A 389 2.41 -10.15 -23.79
N GLY A 390 3.11 -10.24 -24.92
CA GLY A 390 3.63 -11.48 -25.49
C GLY A 390 2.72 -12.13 -26.52
#